data_AF-B4PV65-F1
#
_entry.id   AF-B4PV65-F1
#
_cell.length_a   1.000
_cell.length_b   1.000
_cell.length_c   1.000
_cell.angle_alpha   90.00
_cell.angle_beta   90.00
_cell.angle_gamma   90.00
#
_symmetry.space_group_name_H-M   'P 1'
#
loop_
_entity.id
_entity.type
_entity.pdbx_description
1 polymer ?
#
loop_
_entity_poly.entity_id
_entity_poly.type
_entity_poly.pdbx_seq_one_letter_code
_entity_poly.pdbx_strand_id
1 'polypeptide(L)'
;MYQEYLNQLQASIAPMGSEELKELLNNDDKLDEKVDEVLQGLRTQKTSVFEDNRSRAERNIEREPQIIELRSRLAELSEEGRSKCSSVQEKLSQLKEKSGAVGPDTALALLQTAASESEEQTEEMVKKFNDSDIGVETFLEEFLARRRTMHLRRLKAEKMQELMRKQRQGPSNTSLPAYGNVPSGGFYPVAGGSAPYPMMGPLMPMPPPSRPY
;
A
#
# COMPACT_ATOMS: atom_id res chain seq x y z
N MET A 1 25.64 -33.13 -32.28
CA MET A 1 26.34 -33.28 -30.98
C MET A 1 27.72 -33.91 -31.15
N TYR A 2 27.88 -35.03 -31.87
CA TYR A 2 29.21 -35.63 -32.09
C TYR A 2 30.10 -34.94 -33.14
N GLN A 3 29.51 -34.14 -34.03
CA GLN A 3 30.21 -33.47 -35.12
C GLN A 3 31.38 -32.59 -34.64
N GLU A 4 31.24 -31.94 -33.49
CA GLU A 4 32.27 -31.07 -32.93
C GLU A 4 33.49 -31.85 -32.45
N TYR A 5 33.28 -33.00 -31.79
CA TYR A 5 34.35 -33.90 -31.36
C TYR A 5 35.02 -34.59 -32.56
N LEU A 6 34.25 -34.94 -33.58
CA LEU A 6 34.79 -35.47 -34.84
C LEU A 6 35.66 -34.43 -35.56
N ASN A 7 35.24 -33.17 -35.58
CA ASN A 7 36.03 -32.07 -36.15
C ASN A 7 37.31 -31.81 -35.33
N GLN A 8 37.25 -31.88 -33.99
CA GLN A 8 38.43 -31.77 -33.13
C GLN A 8 39.40 -32.94 -33.33
N LEU A 9 38.88 -34.16 -33.45
CA LEU A 9 39.68 -35.35 -33.74
C LEU A 9 40.36 -35.23 -35.10
N GLN A 10 39.60 -34.84 -36.14
CA GLN A 10 40.12 -34.59 -37.48
C GLN A 10 41.19 -33.50 -37.48
N ALA A 11 41.00 -32.40 -36.74
CA ALA A 11 41.99 -31.35 -36.60
C ALA A 11 43.27 -31.80 -35.89
N SER A 12 43.17 -32.73 -34.93
CA SER A 12 44.34 -33.28 -34.23
C SER A 12 45.11 -34.32 -35.04
N ILE A 13 44.43 -35.01 -35.97
CA ILE A 13 45.01 -36.08 -36.81
C ILE A 13 45.57 -35.53 -38.14
N ALA A 14 44.98 -34.45 -38.68
CA ALA A 14 45.40 -33.84 -39.94
C ALA A 14 46.90 -33.45 -40.07
N PRO A 15 47.61 -33.00 -39.01
CA PRO A 15 49.03 -32.68 -39.09
C PRO A 15 49.99 -33.87 -38.91
N MET A 16 49.49 -35.08 -38.61
CA MET A 16 50.34 -36.25 -38.33
C MET A 16 50.99 -36.82 -39.60
N GLY A 17 52.22 -37.32 -39.48
CA GLY A 17 52.97 -37.91 -40.59
C GLY A 17 52.45 -39.29 -41.02
N SER A 18 52.81 -39.78 -42.22
CA SER A 18 52.34 -41.09 -42.72
C SER A 18 52.75 -42.28 -41.84
N GLU A 19 53.85 -42.15 -41.12
CA GLU A 19 54.38 -43.17 -40.22
C GLU A 19 53.61 -43.19 -38.90
N GLU A 20 53.31 -42.02 -38.33
CA GLU A 20 52.45 -41.85 -37.15
C GLU A 20 51.00 -42.27 -37.43
N LEU A 21 50.46 -41.96 -38.60
CA LEU A 21 49.12 -42.39 -39.03
C LEU A 21 49.03 -43.91 -39.20
N LYS A 22 50.09 -44.55 -39.72
CA LYS A 22 50.17 -46.01 -39.78
C LYS A 22 50.27 -46.64 -38.39
N GLU A 23 50.97 -45.98 -37.48
CA GLU A 23 51.07 -46.46 -36.10
C GLU A 23 49.73 -46.33 -35.36
N LEU A 24 49.03 -45.20 -35.54
CA LEU A 24 47.70 -44.96 -34.99
C LEU A 24 46.65 -45.93 -35.57
N LEU A 25 46.78 -46.31 -36.84
CA LEU A 25 45.87 -47.27 -37.50
C LEU A 25 46.11 -48.72 -37.02
N ASN A 26 47.34 -49.07 -36.65
CA ASN A 26 47.72 -50.44 -36.29
C ASN A 26 47.74 -50.68 -34.77
N ASN A 27 47.45 -49.66 -33.96
CA ASN A 27 47.47 -49.75 -32.50
C ASN A 27 46.20 -49.11 -31.91
N ASP A 28 45.23 -49.96 -31.58
CA ASP A 28 43.93 -49.55 -31.03
C ASP A 28 44.09 -48.76 -29.71
N ASP A 29 45.09 -49.08 -28.88
CA ASP A 29 45.33 -48.37 -27.61
C ASP A 29 45.72 -46.90 -27.85
N LYS A 30 46.53 -46.62 -28.88
CA LYS A 30 46.91 -45.25 -29.25
C LYS A 30 45.74 -44.48 -29.86
N LEU A 31 44.86 -45.17 -30.58
CA LEU A 31 43.64 -44.58 -31.13
C LEU A 31 42.68 -44.19 -30.00
N ASP A 32 42.48 -45.06 -29.00
CA ASP A 32 41.65 -44.81 -27.83
C ASP A 32 42.19 -43.65 -26.98
N GLU A 33 43.52 -43.58 -26.79
CA GLU A 33 44.17 -42.47 -26.08
C GLU A 33 43.90 -41.12 -26.78
N LYS A 34 43.88 -41.10 -28.12
CA LYS A 34 43.57 -39.88 -28.89
C LYS A 34 42.09 -39.48 -28.81
N VAL A 35 41.20 -40.46 -28.76
CA VAL A 35 39.76 -40.22 -28.52
C VAL A 35 39.56 -39.69 -27.10
N ASP A 36 40.27 -40.23 -26.11
CA ASP A 36 40.19 -39.77 -24.72
C ASP A 36 40.68 -38.34 -24.54
N GLU A 37 41.71 -37.93 -25.28
CA GLU A 37 42.22 -36.55 -25.29
C GLU A 37 41.16 -35.55 -25.79
N VAL A 38 40.45 -35.89 -26.87
CA VAL A 38 39.34 -35.06 -27.39
C VAL A 38 38.14 -35.04 -26.43
N LEU A 39 37.87 -36.16 -25.74
CA LEU A 39 36.78 -36.26 -24.77
C LEU A 39 37.12 -35.63 -23.40
N GLN A 40 38.39 -35.34 -23.11
CA GLN A 40 38.82 -34.74 -21.84
C GLN A 40 38.17 -33.37 -21.60
N GLY A 41 38.03 -32.54 -22.64
CA GLY A 41 37.34 -31.25 -22.56
C GLY A 41 35.86 -31.37 -22.20
N LEU A 42 35.19 -32.41 -22.69
CA LEU A 42 33.81 -32.71 -22.31
C LEU A 42 33.72 -33.21 -20.87
N ARG A 43 34.70 -34.00 -20.41
CA ARG A 43 34.76 -34.47 -19.02
C ARG A 43 34.97 -33.31 -18.05
N THR A 44 35.85 -32.36 -18.36
CA THR A 44 36.08 -31.17 -17.53
C THR A 44 34.86 -30.25 -17.52
N GLN A 45 34.23 -30.01 -18.69
CA GLN A 45 32.99 -29.25 -18.77
C GLN A 45 31.87 -29.90 -17.95
N LYS A 46 31.74 -31.24 -18.05
CA LYS A 46 30.80 -32.01 -17.24
C LYS A 46 31.05 -31.76 -15.75
N THR A 47 32.28 -31.95 -15.27
CA THR A 47 32.63 -31.74 -13.86
C THR A 47 32.32 -30.31 -13.42
N SER A 48 32.69 -29.30 -14.21
CA SER A 48 32.39 -27.90 -13.91
C SER A 48 30.89 -27.63 -13.80
N VAL A 49 30.07 -28.17 -14.70
CA VAL A 49 28.61 -28.03 -14.63
C VAL A 49 28.03 -28.75 -13.41
N PHE A 50 28.55 -29.91 -13.04
CA PHE A 50 28.11 -30.62 -11.83
C PHE A 50 28.47 -29.84 -10.57
N GLU A 51 29.67 -29.27 -10.48
CA GLU A 51 30.12 -28.43 -9.37
C GLU A 51 29.27 -27.16 -9.26
N ASP A 52 29.03 -26.48 -10.39
CA ASP A 52 28.17 -25.29 -10.45
C ASP A 52 26.74 -25.59 -10.04
N ASN A 53 26.16 -26.69 -10.55
CA ASN A 53 24.82 -27.11 -10.20
C ASN A 53 24.72 -27.44 -8.70
N ARG A 54 25.71 -28.17 -8.17
CA ARG A 54 25.79 -28.49 -6.74
C ARG A 54 25.87 -27.25 -5.89
N SER A 55 26.77 -26.31 -6.19
CA SER A 55 26.90 -25.04 -5.46
C SER A 55 25.62 -24.21 -5.51
N ARG A 56 24.91 -24.21 -6.64
CA ARG A 56 23.61 -23.52 -6.77
C ARG A 56 22.52 -24.20 -5.97
N ALA A 57 22.48 -25.54 -5.97
CA ALA A 57 21.51 -26.32 -5.20
C ALA A 57 21.72 -26.12 -3.70
N GLU A 58 22.97 -26.21 -3.23
CA GLU A 58 23.34 -25.97 -1.82
C GLU A 58 22.92 -24.55 -1.39
N ARG A 59 23.28 -23.51 -2.16
CA ARG A 59 22.84 -22.13 -1.87
C ARG A 59 21.33 -21.93 -1.92
N ASN A 60 20.60 -22.69 -2.73
CA ASN A 60 19.14 -22.61 -2.79
C ASN A 60 18.52 -23.21 -1.52
N ILE A 61 18.99 -24.40 -1.12
CA ILE A 61 18.57 -25.07 0.11
C ILE A 61 18.86 -24.20 1.34
N GLU A 62 20.01 -23.54 1.40
CA GLU A 62 20.35 -22.61 2.49
C GLU A 62 19.45 -21.38 2.57
N ARG A 63 18.93 -20.90 1.42
CA ARG A 63 18.07 -19.71 1.35
C ARG A 63 16.60 -20.02 1.61
N GLU A 64 16.15 -21.23 1.34
CA GLU A 64 14.79 -21.67 1.58
C GLU A 64 14.27 -21.35 3.00
N PRO A 65 14.97 -21.69 4.11
CA PRO A 65 14.48 -21.38 5.45
C PRO A 65 14.34 -19.87 5.71
N GLN A 66 15.28 -19.06 5.19
CA GLN A 66 15.22 -17.60 5.32
C GLN A 66 14.01 -17.03 4.59
N ILE A 67 13.70 -17.54 3.40
CA ILE A 67 12.52 -17.13 2.63
C ILE A 67 11.23 -17.52 3.39
N ILE A 68 11.18 -18.72 3.96
CA ILE A 68 10.02 -19.18 4.75
C ILE A 68 9.80 -18.27 5.97
N GLU A 69 10.86 -17.96 6.71
CA GLU A 69 10.80 -17.08 7.88
C GLU A 69 10.31 -15.68 7.48
N LEU A 70 10.91 -15.08 6.44
CA LEU A 70 10.52 -13.75 5.97
C LEU A 70 9.06 -13.72 5.49
N ARG A 71 8.59 -14.78 4.83
CA ARG A 71 7.18 -14.91 4.42
C ARG A 71 6.25 -15.03 5.61
N SER A 72 6.61 -15.78 6.65
CA SER A 72 5.84 -15.85 7.91
C SER A 72 5.74 -14.47 8.55
N ARG A 73 6.88 -13.80 8.71
CA ARG A 73 6.93 -12.46 9.32
C ARG A 73 6.13 -11.43 8.53
N LEU A 74 6.17 -11.50 7.19
CA LEU A 74 5.36 -10.64 6.34
C LEU A 74 3.86 -10.93 6.51
N ALA A 75 3.47 -12.21 6.60
CA ALA A 75 2.09 -12.60 6.83
C ALA A 75 1.58 -12.07 8.17
N GLU A 76 2.35 -12.26 9.24
CA GLU A 76 2.05 -11.74 10.59
C GLU A 76 1.90 -10.21 10.59
N LEU A 77 2.85 -9.48 10.00
CA LEU A 77 2.79 -8.01 9.94
C LEU A 77 1.60 -7.53 9.11
N SER A 78 1.27 -8.22 8.02
CA SER A 78 0.12 -7.89 7.19
C SER A 78 -1.20 -8.11 7.94
N GLU A 79 -1.27 -9.12 8.79
CA GLU A 79 -2.43 -9.41 9.62
C GLU A 79 -2.57 -8.40 10.76
N GLU A 80 -1.47 -8.04 11.42
CA GLU A 80 -1.45 -6.97 12.42
C GLU A 80 -1.91 -5.64 11.81
N GLY A 81 -1.42 -5.31 10.60
CA GLY A 81 -1.85 -4.14 9.85
C GLY A 81 -3.34 -4.15 9.53
N ARG A 82 -3.87 -5.29 9.05
CA ARG A 82 -5.31 -5.48 8.80
C ARG A 82 -6.14 -5.32 10.08
N SER A 83 -5.71 -5.90 11.19
CA SER A 83 -6.37 -5.79 12.49
C SER A 83 -6.41 -4.34 12.99
N LYS A 84 -5.29 -3.63 12.93
CA LYS A 84 -5.22 -2.20 13.29
C LYS A 84 -6.11 -1.35 12.39
N CYS A 85 -6.11 -1.58 11.08
CA CYS A 85 -6.99 -0.88 10.15
C CYS A 85 -8.47 -1.09 10.48
N SER A 86 -8.85 -2.34 10.76
CA SER A 86 -10.21 -2.69 11.19
C SER A 86 -10.59 -1.97 12.49
N SER A 87 -9.72 -1.97 13.50
CA SER A 87 -9.95 -1.28 14.77
C SER A 87 -10.10 0.24 14.59
N VAL A 88 -9.30 0.86 13.72
CA VAL A 88 -9.43 2.28 13.39
C VAL A 88 -10.77 2.56 12.71
N GLN A 89 -11.16 1.73 11.75
CA GLN A 89 -12.43 1.88 11.04
C GLN A 89 -13.63 1.71 11.97
N GLU A 90 -13.58 0.77 12.91
CA GLU A 90 -14.58 0.60 13.96
C GLU A 90 -14.67 1.85 14.84
N LYS A 91 -13.53 2.37 15.33
CA LYS A 91 -13.49 3.59 16.15
C LYS A 91 -14.02 4.81 15.40
N LEU A 92 -13.70 4.95 14.10
CA LEU A 92 -14.25 6.00 13.25
C LEU A 92 -15.77 5.87 13.09
N SER A 93 -16.28 4.65 12.96
CA SER A 93 -17.71 4.38 12.85
C SER A 93 -18.44 4.72 14.15
N GLN A 94 -17.90 4.30 15.29
CA GLN A 94 -18.41 4.67 16.62
C GLN A 94 -18.34 6.18 16.87
N LEU A 95 -17.28 6.86 16.41
CA LEU A 95 -17.16 8.31 16.51
C LEU A 95 -18.26 8.98 15.69
N LYS A 96 -18.49 8.53 14.46
CA LYS A 96 -19.51 9.05 13.56
C LYS A 96 -20.93 8.86 14.13
N GLU A 97 -21.20 7.72 14.74
CA GLU A 97 -22.46 7.44 15.44
C GLU A 97 -22.65 8.39 16.63
N LYS A 98 -21.63 8.53 17.49
CA LYS A 98 -21.67 9.40 18.68
C LYS A 98 -21.73 10.88 18.35
N SER A 99 -21.05 11.32 17.29
CA SER A 99 -21.08 12.72 16.86
C SER A 99 -22.43 13.12 16.24
N GLY A 100 -23.32 12.15 15.98
CA GLY A 100 -24.58 12.37 15.28
C GLY A 100 -24.36 12.83 13.84
N ALA A 101 -25.45 12.85 13.06
CA ALA A 101 -25.43 13.34 11.68
C ALA A 101 -25.37 14.88 11.57
N VAL A 102 -25.34 15.59 12.70
CA VAL A 102 -25.44 17.04 12.75
C VAL A 102 -24.03 17.61 12.94
N GLY A 103 -23.42 18.03 11.84
CA GLY A 103 -22.16 18.78 11.89
C GLY A 103 -22.32 20.07 12.69
N PRO A 104 -21.21 20.65 13.20
CA PRO A 104 -21.26 21.87 14.01
C PRO A 104 -21.93 23.04 13.27
N ASP A 105 -21.72 23.17 11.95
CA ASP A 105 -22.39 24.19 11.14
C ASP A 105 -23.91 23.95 11.06
N THR A 106 -24.36 22.70 10.92
CA THR A 106 -25.80 22.34 10.93
C THR A 106 -26.42 22.60 12.29
N ALA A 107 -25.74 22.25 13.39
CA ALA A 107 -26.22 22.49 14.74
C ALA A 107 -26.34 24.00 15.05
N LEU A 108 -25.39 24.81 14.57
CA LEU A 108 -25.45 26.26 14.70
C LEU A 108 -26.66 26.84 13.93
N ALA A 109 -26.87 26.41 12.69
CA ALA A 109 -28.02 26.85 11.89
C ALA A 109 -29.35 26.51 12.58
N LEU A 110 -29.52 25.27 13.05
CA LEU A 110 -30.72 24.86 13.79
C LEU A 110 -30.95 25.69 15.05
N LEU A 111 -29.89 26.03 15.78
CA LEU A 111 -29.98 26.85 16.99
C LEU A 111 -30.37 28.30 16.69
N GLN A 112 -29.86 28.87 15.59
CA GLN A 112 -30.24 30.20 15.11
C GLN A 112 -31.70 30.26 14.65
N THR A 113 -32.15 29.23 13.92
CA THR A 113 -33.57 29.09 13.54
C THR A 113 -34.45 29.01 14.78
N ALA A 114 -34.14 28.14 15.74
CA ALA A 114 -34.91 28.00 16.98
C ALA A 114 -34.91 29.29 17.82
N ALA A 115 -33.82 30.08 17.79
CA ALA A 115 -33.77 31.40 18.42
C ALA A 115 -34.72 32.40 17.75
N SER A 116 -34.72 32.44 16.41
CA SER A 116 -35.58 33.31 15.60
C SER A 116 -37.07 32.96 15.77
N GLU A 117 -37.41 31.66 15.73
CA GLU A 117 -38.76 31.17 16.02
C GLU A 117 -39.24 31.56 17.43
N SER A 118 -38.35 31.54 18.41
CA SER A 118 -38.69 31.97 19.78
C SER A 118 -38.91 33.47 19.87
N GLU A 119 -38.17 34.24 19.09
CA GLU A 119 -38.34 35.70 19.02
C GLU A 119 -39.70 36.04 18.41
N GLU A 120 -40.04 35.43 17.26
CA GLU A 120 -41.35 35.57 16.61
C GLU A 120 -42.50 35.19 17.55
N GLN A 121 -42.39 34.06 18.28
CA GLN A 121 -43.39 33.68 19.28
C GLN A 121 -43.57 34.73 20.37
N THR A 122 -42.48 35.35 20.85
CA THR A 122 -42.59 36.42 21.85
C THR A 122 -43.22 37.70 21.27
N GLU A 123 -42.98 38.00 19.99
CA GLU A 123 -43.63 39.13 19.32
C GLU A 123 -45.13 38.90 19.10
N GLU A 124 -45.52 37.67 18.75
CA GLU A 124 -46.92 37.28 18.62
C GLU A 124 -47.66 37.41 19.96
N MET A 125 -47.03 37.02 21.07
CA MET A 125 -47.60 37.20 22.41
C MET A 125 -47.79 38.68 22.76
N VAL A 126 -46.85 39.56 22.38
CA VAL A 126 -47.00 41.00 22.59
C VAL A 126 -48.16 41.56 21.79
N LYS A 127 -48.37 41.10 20.55
CA LYS A 127 -49.53 41.48 19.73
C LYS A 127 -50.84 41.05 20.40
N LYS A 128 -50.95 39.77 20.77
CA LYS A 128 -52.13 39.23 21.50
C LYS A 128 -52.44 40.01 22.78
N PHE A 129 -51.42 40.42 23.51
CA PHE A 129 -51.60 41.26 24.70
C PHE A 129 -52.16 42.65 24.36
N ASN A 130 -51.62 43.31 23.32
CA ASN A 130 -52.11 44.61 22.87
C ASN A 130 -53.54 44.56 22.33
N ASP A 131 -53.92 43.45 21.69
CA ASP A 131 -55.26 43.19 21.20
C ASP A 131 -56.23 42.77 22.31
N SER A 132 -55.75 42.67 23.56
CA SER A 132 -56.49 42.23 24.75
C SER A 132 -56.99 40.77 24.70
N ASP A 133 -56.38 39.93 23.86
CA ASP A 133 -56.68 38.48 23.74
C ASP A 133 -56.17 37.66 24.94
N ILE A 134 -55.15 38.17 25.65
CA ILE A 134 -54.55 37.52 26.82
C ILE A 134 -54.47 38.49 28.01
N GLY A 135 -54.73 37.96 29.21
CA GLY A 135 -54.66 38.73 30.46
C GLY A 135 -53.22 39.03 30.89
N VAL A 136 -53.04 40.08 31.70
CA VAL A 136 -51.73 40.55 32.19
C VAL A 136 -50.93 39.44 32.88
N GLU A 137 -51.57 38.64 33.72
CA GLU A 137 -50.88 37.62 34.52
C GLU A 137 -50.38 36.45 33.68
N THR A 138 -51.20 35.99 32.74
CA THR A 138 -50.82 34.96 31.76
C THR A 138 -49.71 35.48 30.83
N PHE A 139 -49.80 36.74 30.40
CA PHE A 139 -48.75 37.36 29.59
C PHE A 139 -47.42 37.40 30.35
N LEU A 140 -47.39 37.89 31.59
CA LEU A 140 -46.16 38.01 32.36
C LEU A 140 -45.49 36.65 32.60
N GLU A 141 -46.26 35.63 32.97
CA GLU A 141 -45.72 34.29 33.26
C GLU A 141 -45.10 33.64 32.00
N GLU A 142 -45.86 33.60 30.91
CA GLU A 142 -45.41 32.94 29.68
C GLU A 142 -44.36 33.76 28.91
N PHE A 143 -44.52 35.09 28.84
CA PHE A 143 -43.62 35.96 28.09
C PHE A 143 -42.22 35.95 28.71
N LEU A 144 -42.11 36.07 30.04
CA LEU A 144 -40.81 36.06 30.71
C LEU A 144 -40.10 34.71 30.53
N ALA A 145 -40.84 33.60 30.60
CA ALA A 145 -40.28 32.26 30.39
C ALA A 145 -39.78 32.07 28.95
N ARG A 146 -40.57 32.49 27.94
CA ARG A 146 -40.18 32.39 26.52
C ARG A 146 -39.05 33.35 26.17
N ARG A 147 -39.08 34.58 26.67
CA ARG A 147 -38.04 35.59 26.43
C ARG A 147 -36.70 35.17 27.05
N ARG A 148 -36.71 34.57 28.24
CA ARG A 148 -35.52 33.93 28.84
C ARG A 148 -34.96 32.84 27.94
N THR A 149 -35.82 31.97 27.43
CA THR A 149 -35.41 30.86 26.54
C THR A 149 -34.82 31.38 25.23
N MET A 150 -35.45 32.40 24.62
CA MET A 150 -34.93 33.07 23.42
C MET A 150 -33.54 33.65 23.65
N HIS A 151 -33.35 34.45 24.70
CA HIS A 151 -32.05 35.05 25.02
C HIS A 151 -30.98 33.99 25.28
N LEU A 152 -31.32 32.89 25.95
CA LEU A 152 -30.41 31.77 26.15
C LEU A 152 -30.02 31.09 24.83
N ARG A 153 -30.97 30.87 23.91
CA ARG A 153 -30.69 30.28 22.58
C ARG A 153 -29.79 31.19 21.76
N ARG A 154 -30.08 32.49 21.74
CA ARG A 154 -29.26 33.51 21.06
C ARG A 154 -27.83 33.57 21.60
N LEU A 155 -27.68 33.64 22.93
CA LEU A 155 -26.36 33.64 23.57
C LEU A 155 -25.58 32.37 23.28
N LYS A 156 -26.24 31.20 23.29
CA LYS A 156 -25.61 29.93 22.94
C LYS A 156 -25.17 29.88 21.48
N ALA A 157 -25.96 30.42 20.55
CA ALA A 157 -25.61 30.52 19.14
C ALA A 157 -24.39 31.42 18.92
N GLU A 158 -24.38 32.62 19.51
CA GLU A 158 -23.26 33.56 19.46
C GLU A 158 -21.99 32.92 20.03
N LYS A 159 -22.11 32.24 21.18
CA LYS A 159 -20.96 31.57 21.81
C LYS A 159 -20.43 30.42 20.96
N MET A 160 -21.31 29.62 20.37
CA MET A 160 -20.93 28.53 19.48
C MET A 160 -20.21 29.06 18.23
N GLN A 161 -20.70 30.15 17.64
CA GLN A 161 -20.05 30.82 16.52
C GLN A 161 -18.64 31.35 16.90
N GLU A 162 -18.48 31.94 18.08
CA GLU A 162 -17.18 32.38 18.60
C GLU A 162 -16.19 31.20 18.73
N LEU A 163 -16.63 30.08 19.31
CA LEU A 163 -15.82 28.88 19.46
C LEU A 163 -15.40 28.28 18.12
N MET A 164 -16.33 28.20 17.16
CA MET A 164 -16.05 27.73 15.81
C MET A 164 -15.05 28.65 15.09
N ARG A 165 -15.14 29.97 15.29
CA ARG A 165 -14.17 30.94 14.74
C ARG A 165 -12.78 30.74 15.34
N LYS A 166 -12.68 30.54 16.66
CA LYS A 166 -11.41 30.27 17.35
C LYS A 166 -10.80 28.95 16.92
N GLN A 167 -11.61 27.92 16.64
CA GLN A 167 -11.10 26.64 16.15
C GLN A 167 -10.56 26.73 14.72
N ARG A 168 -11.18 27.55 13.85
CA ARG A 168 -10.67 27.86 12.51
C ARG A 168 -9.41 28.74 12.57
N GLN A 169 -9.31 29.59 13.59
CA GLN A 169 -8.12 30.37 13.95
C GLN A 169 -7.24 29.57 14.93
N GLY A 170 -6.83 28.36 14.55
CA GLY A 170 -5.77 27.66 15.27
C GLY A 170 -4.51 28.53 15.40
N PRO A 171 -3.59 28.22 16.31
CA PRO A 171 -2.42 29.06 16.58
C PRO A 171 -1.69 29.35 15.27
N SER A 172 -1.52 30.64 14.96
CA SER A 172 -0.57 31.07 13.95
C SER A 172 0.80 30.50 14.32
N ASN A 173 1.34 29.61 13.50
CA ASN A 173 2.73 29.17 13.53
C ASN A 173 3.31 28.90 14.93
N THR A 174 3.04 27.72 15.47
CA THR A 174 4.13 27.05 16.20
C THR A 174 4.80 26.16 15.17
N SER A 175 5.93 26.65 14.63
CA SER A 175 6.88 25.83 13.90
C SER A 175 7.08 24.53 14.68
N LEU A 176 6.61 23.41 14.13
CA LEU A 176 7.19 22.13 14.52
C LEU A 176 8.69 22.25 14.27
N PRO A 177 9.56 21.82 15.20
CA PRO A 177 10.97 21.72 14.87
C PRO A 177 11.06 20.80 13.67
N ALA A 178 11.74 21.27 12.62
CA ALA A 178 12.12 20.45 11.49
C ALA A 178 12.99 19.30 12.03
N TYR A 179 12.36 18.19 12.39
CA TYR A 179 13.06 16.92 12.48
C TYR A 179 13.52 16.62 11.07
N GLY A 180 14.83 16.68 10.89
CA GLY A 180 15.49 16.47 9.63
C GLY A 180 15.06 15.17 8.96
N ASN A 181 14.88 15.29 7.65
CA ASN A 181 15.31 14.30 6.68
C ASN A 181 14.68 12.90 6.80
N VAL A 182 13.39 12.80 6.50
CA VAL A 182 12.81 11.56 5.98
C VAL A 182 12.36 11.84 4.55
N PRO A 183 12.92 11.18 3.52
CA PRO A 183 12.48 11.43 2.16
C PRO A 183 11.03 10.94 2.00
N SER A 184 10.15 11.86 1.62
CA SER A 184 8.80 11.60 1.16
C SER A 184 8.88 10.80 -0.15
N GLY A 185 8.84 9.47 -0.04
CA GLY A 185 8.59 8.57 -1.16
C GLY A 185 7.10 8.26 -1.22
N GLY A 186 6.37 8.98 -2.08
CA GLY A 186 4.96 8.72 -2.34
C GLY A 186 4.74 7.31 -2.91
N PHE A 187 3.72 6.62 -2.41
CA PHE A 187 3.38 5.23 -2.74
C PHE A 187 2.28 5.13 -3.82
N TYR A 188 2.34 5.95 -4.87
CA TYR A 188 1.44 5.80 -6.02
C TYR A 188 2.20 6.00 -7.32
N PRO A 189 2.31 4.99 -8.22
CA PRO A 189 2.84 5.22 -9.55
C PRO A 189 1.73 5.81 -10.43
N VAL A 190 1.83 7.10 -10.74
CA VAL A 190 1.10 7.73 -11.84
C VAL A 190 1.80 7.36 -13.15
N ALA A 191 1.02 6.97 -14.15
CA ALA A 191 1.50 6.65 -15.48
C ALA A 191 1.96 7.93 -16.21
N GLY A 192 3.20 7.94 -16.71
CA GLY A 192 3.68 8.96 -17.64
C GLY A 192 5.17 9.24 -17.49
N GLY A 193 5.98 8.78 -18.45
CA GLY A 193 7.37 9.19 -18.59
C GLY A 193 8.33 8.04 -18.84
N SER A 194 8.65 7.84 -20.10
CA SER A 194 9.63 6.92 -20.69
C SER A 194 11.00 6.86 -19.97
N ALA A 195 11.40 5.65 -19.55
CA ALA A 195 12.79 5.27 -19.34
C ALA A 195 13.03 3.83 -19.89
N PRO A 196 14.19 3.55 -20.50
CA PRO A 196 14.40 2.35 -21.31
C PRO A 196 14.74 1.15 -20.43
N TYR A 197 13.94 0.08 -20.51
CA TYR A 197 14.27 -1.21 -19.92
C TYR A 197 14.99 -2.10 -20.95
N PRO A 198 16.01 -2.89 -20.55
CA PRO A 198 16.59 -3.91 -21.39
C PRO A 198 15.59 -5.06 -21.57
N MET A 199 14.90 -5.06 -22.70
CA MET A 199 14.09 -6.17 -23.19
C MET A 199 15.02 -7.20 -23.82
N MET A 200 15.19 -8.39 -23.24
CA MET A 200 15.33 -9.66 -23.96
C MET A 200 15.36 -10.86 -22.99
N GLY A 201 14.27 -11.64 -22.96
CA GLY A 201 14.21 -12.98 -22.33
C GLY A 201 12.76 -13.48 -22.18
N PRO A 202 12.44 -14.77 -22.42
CA PRO A 202 11.08 -15.20 -22.77
C PRO A 202 10.10 -15.15 -21.59
N LEU A 203 8.93 -14.56 -21.82
CA LEU A 203 7.79 -14.48 -20.89
C LEU A 203 7.25 -15.89 -20.57
N MET A 204 7.26 -16.26 -19.29
CA MET A 204 6.53 -17.43 -18.79
C MET A 204 5.02 -17.16 -18.86
N PRO A 205 4.18 -18.12 -19.32
CA PRO A 205 2.74 -17.91 -19.40
C PRO A 205 2.09 -17.91 -18.00
N MET A 206 1.26 -16.90 -17.73
CA MET A 206 0.44 -16.83 -16.52
C MET A 206 -0.70 -17.88 -16.56
N PRO A 207 -1.06 -18.50 -15.42
CA PRO A 207 -2.19 -19.41 -15.36
C PRO A 207 -3.52 -18.64 -15.35
N PRO A 208 -4.58 -19.16 -16.00
CA PRO A 208 -5.87 -18.48 -16.10
C PRO A 208 -6.64 -18.47 -14.76
N PRO A 209 -7.44 -17.43 -14.50
CA PRO A 209 -8.20 -17.30 -13.26
C PRO A 209 -9.39 -18.28 -13.20
N SER A 210 -9.57 -18.86 -12.01
CA SER A 210 -10.65 -19.79 -11.67
C SER A 210 -12.02 -19.12 -11.79
N ARG A 211 -12.94 -19.73 -12.53
CA ARG A 211 -14.34 -19.30 -12.59
C ARG A 211 -15.10 -19.77 -11.34
N PRO A 212 -16.00 -18.95 -10.76
CA PRO A 212 -16.89 -19.39 -9.69
C PRO A 212 -18.03 -20.26 -10.25
N TYR A 213 -18.42 -21.27 -9.48
CA TYR A 213 -19.66 -22.04 -9.65
C TYR A 213 -20.86 -21.27 -9.09
#